data_AF-A0A9D8X739-F1
#
_entry.id   AF-A0A9D8X739-F1
#
_cell.length_a   1.000
_cell.length_b   1.000
_cell.length_c   1.000
_cell.angle_alpha   90.00
_cell.angle_beta   90.00
_cell.angle_gamma   90.00
#
_symmetry.space_group_name_H-M   'P 1'
#
loop_
_entity.id
_entity.type
_entity.pdbx_description
1 polymer ?
#
loop_
_entity_poly.entity_id
_entity_poly.type
_entity_poly.pdbx_seq_one_letter_code
_entity_poly.pdbx_strand_id
1 'polypeptide(L)'
;SSLKGSFATNIQIKLANRRMENMLYALETLTALQNKNADLDPAWKITLKNQFHDILCGTICNKSVVQAMEEYAEKETELENIRTELANGCEKPFNTLNFAINGIRESGGMTVKYKAEAFSAIEENQITGEKITLPCEYENAFYKAKLNSQGYIFSLTEKSTGRELVGDPSVPFGSTQVQMDNGDNWVEFEYPWEYDPRSYSANFPDPYDRRNLASHTRVQLSAGAVHSAEAISFGEDGLIVKQTGCHSHWISKIPFTMTVIFAKDTPRIEYKFEFTNQTKRTRLRAAFPVNNSEAIRHQIPYAIVERGEGVQPAERFIDASTANGDGVALLNRGLPANNCEDSIMMVTLFRSVAMEYKCDSDLSYNTDKSYTVDFAIVPHGKDADDTLWQNALHFNTPMLCAEEKNIGWKVENAYISAMRKVGDDAFLRIYSGTSEEKTAKITIPECYKKYAFTDGLMNPESWSDLDGVLTVKLGAYKVLGIRFSK
;
A
#
# COMPACT_ATOMS: atom_id res chain seq x y z
N SER A 1 -0.32 16.06 14.28
CA SER A 1 -1.02 15.15 15.22
C SER A 1 0.00 14.63 16.22
N SER A 2 -0.38 14.48 17.47
CA SER A 2 0.46 13.95 18.56
C SER A 2 0.36 12.46 18.76
N LEU A 3 -0.70 11.83 18.24
CA LEU A 3 -0.95 10.40 18.39
C LEU A 3 -0.31 9.61 17.23
N LYS A 4 0.90 9.98 16.81
CA LYS A 4 1.57 9.40 15.62
C LYS A 4 1.90 7.91 15.81
N GLY A 5 2.14 7.48 17.05
CA GLY A 5 2.41 6.09 17.38
C GLY A 5 1.27 5.15 16.96
N SER A 6 0.03 5.65 16.95
CA SER A 6 -1.15 4.85 16.57
C SER A 6 -1.12 4.37 15.12
N PHE A 7 -0.36 5.05 14.25
CA PHE A 7 -0.21 4.66 12.85
C PHE A 7 0.56 3.34 12.70
N ALA A 8 1.51 3.05 13.60
CA ALA A 8 2.41 1.89 13.49
C ALA A 8 2.25 0.84 14.60
N THR A 9 1.67 1.20 15.75
CA THR A 9 1.39 0.27 16.86
C THR A 9 0.47 -0.85 16.40
N ASN A 10 0.70 -2.10 16.85
CA ASN A 10 -0.14 -3.25 16.50
C ASN A 10 -0.36 -3.38 14.98
N ILE A 11 0.74 -3.36 14.20
CA ILE A 11 0.69 -3.34 12.74
C ILE A 11 -0.15 -4.49 12.15
N GLN A 12 -0.22 -5.64 12.84
CA GLN A 12 -1.06 -6.79 12.47
C GLN A 12 -2.53 -6.41 12.21
N ILE A 13 -3.09 -5.46 12.99
CA ILE A 13 -4.47 -4.99 12.82
C ILE A 13 -4.61 -4.18 11.53
N LYS A 14 -3.64 -3.31 11.22
CA LYS A 14 -3.65 -2.49 10.00
C LYS A 14 -3.49 -3.35 8.75
N LEU A 15 -2.58 -4.34 8.81
CA LEU A 15 -2.36 -5.30 7.74
C LEU A 15 -3.63 -6.13 7.48
N ALA A 16 -4.27 -6.64 8.54
CA ALA A 16 -5.53 -7.38 8.43
C ALA A 16 -6.66 -6.50 7.87
N ASN A 17 -6.83 -5.28 8.39
CA ASN A 17 -7.83 -4.34 7.87
C ASN A 17 -7.62 -4.09 6.37
N ARG A 18 -6.39 -3.82 5.94
CA ARG A 18 -6.10 -3.52 4.53
C ARG A 18 -6.33 -4.72 3.62
N ARG A 19 -5.97 -5.94 4.06
CA ARG A 19 -6.29 -7.18 3.33
C ARG A 19 -7.79 -7.37 3.17
N MET A 20 -8.55 -7.21 4.26
CA MET A 20 -10.01 -7.33 4.22
C MET A 20 -10.66 -6.32 3.29
N GLU A 21 -10.30 -5.03 3.40
CA GLU A 21 -10.81 -3.98 2.52
C GLU A 21 -10.57 -4.32 1.04
N ASN A 22 -9.33 -4.65 0.69
CA ASN A 22 -8.98 -4.89 -0.71
C ASN A 22 -9.64 -6.18 -1.25
N MET A 23 -9.78 -7.22 -0.42
CA MET A 23 -10.51 -8.45 -0.78
C MET A 23 -12.00 -8.16 -1.01
N LEU A 24 -12.64 -7.42 -0.10
CA LEU A 24 -14.05 -7.04 -0.21
C LEU A 24 -14.33 -6.21 -1.46
N TYR A 25 -13.51 -5.18 -1.73
CA TYR A 25 -13.66 -4.39 -2.95
C TYR A 25 -13.47 -5.21 -4.23
N ALA A 26 -12.51 -6.14 -4.25
CA ALA A 26 -12.28 -7.00 -5.39
C ALA A 26 -13.45 -7.98 -5.62
N LEU A 27 -14.00 -8.59 -4.57
CA LEU A 27 -15.14 -9.51 -4.64
C LEU A 27 -16.44 -8.78 -5.03
N GLU A 28 -16.69 -7.60 -4.48
CA GLU A 28 -17.82 -6.74 -4.90
C GLU A 28 -17.74 -6.45 -6.40
N THR A 29 -16.57 -6.03 -6.87
CA THR A 29 -16.36 -5.71 -8.28
C THR A 29 -16.56 -6.95 -9.14
N LEU A 30 -15.96 -8.09 -8.77
CA LEU A 30 -16.09 -9.34 -9.50
C LEU A 30 -17.54 -9.81 -9.62
N THR A 31 -18.30 -9.78 -8.52
CA THR A 31 -19.72 -10.18 -8.51
C THR A 31 -20.57 -9.28 -9.39
N ALA A 32 -20.32 -7.96 -9.38
CA ALA A 32 -20.98 -7.01 -10.26
C ALA A 32 -20.64 -7.23 -11.74
N LEU A 33 -19.37 -7.50 -12.07
CA LEU A 33 -18.92 -7.81 -13.44
C LEU A 33 -19.57 -9.09 -14.00
N GLN A 34 -19.81 -10.09 -13.15
CA GLN A 34 -20.38 -11.38 -13.54
C GLN A 34 -21.91 -11.47 -13.40
N ASN A 35 -22.55 -10.42 -12.88
CA ASN A 35 -23.95 -10.41 -12.44
C ASN A 35 -24.29 -11.50 -11.39
N LYS A 36 -23.31 -11.89 -10.57
CA LYS A 36 -23.49 -12.86 -9.48
C LYS A 36 -23.79 -12.15 -8.16
N ASN A 37 -24.39 -12.86 -7.21
CA ASN A 37 -24.57 -12.37 -5.84
C ASN A 37 -23.63 -13.12 -4.92
N ALA A 38 -23.01 -12.40 -3.98
CA ALA A 38 -22.33 -12.98 -2.83
C ALA A 38 -22.72 -12.14 -1.61
N ASP A 39 -22.97 -12.81 -0.48
CA ASP A 39 -23.22 -12.09 0.77
C ASP A 39 -21.88 -11.69 1.40
N LEU A 40 -21.53 -10.42 1.25
CA LEU A 40 -20.31 -9.84 1.82
C LEU A 40 -20.59 -8.99 3.05
N ASP A 41 -21.87 -8.85 3.44
CA ASP A 41 -22.31 -7.98 4.54
C ASP A 41 -21.75 -8.41 5.91
N PRO A 42 -21.71 -9.71 6.28
CA PRO A 42 -21.08 -10.14 7.53
C PRO A 42 -19.61 -9.75 7.64
N ALA A 43 -18.85 -9.91 6.56
CA ALA A 43 -17.44 -9.54 6.52
C ALA A 43 -17.25 -8.01 6.59
N TRP A 44 -18.05 -7.22 5.84
CA TRP A 44 -18.04 -5.76 5.94
C TRP A 44 -18.34 -5.26 7.36
N LYS A 45 -19.33 -5.85 8.04
CA LYS A 45 -19.68 -5.48 9.43
C LYS A 45 -18.50 -5.68 10.39
N ILE A 46 -17.77 -6.79 10.27
CA ILE A 46 -16.58 -7.06 11.09
C ILE A 46 -15.44 -6.11 10.74
N THR A 47 -15.17 -5.89 9.44
CA THR A 47 -14.17 -4.92 9.00
C THR A 47 -14.46 -3.54 9.56
N LEU A 48 -15.69 -3.02 9.40
CA LEU A 48 -16.09 -1.71 9.92
C LEU A 48 -16.10 -1.64 11.46
N LYS A 49 -16.49 -2.72 12.15
CA LYS A 49 -16.38 -2.81 13.61
C LYS A 49 -14.92 -2.63 14.04
N ASN A 50 -13.99 -3.33 13.40
CA ASN A 50 -12.57 -3.25 13.71
C ASN A 50 -11.89 -1.97 13.19
N GLN A 51 -12.59 -1.17 12.37
CA GLN A 51 -12.21 0.20 12.04
C GLN A 51 -12.59 1.24 13.10
N PHE A 52 -13.22 0.82 14.21
CA PHE A 52 -13.40 1.70 15.36
C PHE A 52 -12.06 2.29 15.78
N HIS A 53 -12.04 3.60 16.07
CA HIS A 53 -10.81 4.37 16.15
C HIS A 53 -9.77 3.77 17.11
N ASP A 54 -10.17 3.27 18.29
CA ASP A 54 -9.22 2.64 19.23
C ASP A 54 -8.68 1.29 18.70
N ILE A 55 -9.53 0.48 18.06
CA ILE A 55 -9.13 -0.83 17.52
C ILE A 55 -8.16 -0.63 16.36
N LEU A 56 -8.54 0.18 15.36
CA LEU A 56 -7.69 0.44 14.20
C LEU A 56 -6.40 1.15 14.58
N CYS A 57 -6.45 2.11 15.53
CA CYS A 57 -5.25 2.73 16.11
C CYS A 57 -4.36 1.73 16.86
N GLY A 58 -4.88 0.55 17.21
CA GLY A 58 -4.13 -0.46 17.96
C GLY A 58 -3.89 -0.05 19.40
N THR A 59 -4.73 0.81 19.94
CA THR A 59 -4.62 1.41 21.28
C THR A 59 -5.57 0.72 22.25
N ILE A 60 -5.55 -0.62 22.22
CA ILE A 60 -6.48 -1.52 22.92
C ILE A 60 -5.72 -2.58 23.73
N CYS A 61 -6.40 -3.17 24.70
CA CYS A 61 -5.84 -4.20 25.58
C CYS A 61 -5.72 -5.55 24.85
N ASN A 62 -4.90 -6.45 25.39
CA ASN A 62 -4.62 -7.78 24.84
C ASN A 62 -5.87 -8.54 24.42
N LYS A 63 -6.90 -8.59 25.28
CA LYS A 63 -8.15 -9.31 25.00
C LYS A 63 -8.81 -8.81 23.71
N SER A 64 -8.83 -7.49 23.52
CA SER A 64 -9.41 -6.87 22.33
C SER A 64 -8.53 -7.08 21.09
N VAL A 65 -7.20 -7.11 21.24
CA VAL A 65 -6.28 -7.46 20.13
C VAL A 65 -6.54 -8.89 19.66
N VAL A 66 -6.62 -9.85 20.60
CA VAL A 66 -6.91 -11.25 20.31
C VAL A 66 -8.25 -11.37 19.61
N GLN A 67 -9.31 -10.79 20.18
CA GLN A 67 -10.64 -10.80 19.60
C GLN A 67 -10.67 -10.23 18.17
N ALA A 68 -10.07 -9.06 17.95
CA ALA A 68 -10.07 -8.43 16.63
C ALA A 68 -9.36 -9.32 15.59
N MET A 69 -8.24 -9.95 15.96
CA MET A 69 -7.50 -10.83 15.06
C MET A 69 -8.22 -12.16 14.80
N GLU A 70 -8.91 -12.73 15.80
CA GLU A 70 -9.76 -13.91 15.62
C GLU A 70 -10.94 -13.62 14.68
N GLU A 71 -11.61 -12.48 14.86
CA GLU A 71 -12.70 -12.04 13.98
C GLU A 71 -12.22 -11.80 12.55
N TYR A 72 -11.03 -11.21 12.38
CA TYR A 72 -10.42 -11.09 11.05
C TYR A 72 -10.12 -12.46 10.45
N ALA A 73 -9.51 -13.38 11.18
CA ALA A 73 -9.17 -14.71 10.66
C ALA A 73 -10.42 -15.52 10.26
N GLU A 74 -11.50 -15.43 11.05
CA GLU A 74 -12.79 -16.04 10.72
C GLU A 74 -13.33 -15.50 9.39
N LYS A 75 -13.37 -14.17 9.22
CA LYS A 75 -13.91 -13.55 8.01
C LYS A 75 -12.98 -13.66 6.81
N GLU A 76 -11.67 -13.69 6.98
CA GLU A 76 -10.73 -14.03 5.91
C GLU A 76 -11.02 -15.44 5.37
N THR A 77 -11.30 -16.41 6.25
CA THR A 77 -11.68 -17.79 5.85
C THR A 77 -13.02 -17.83 5.11
N GLU A 78 -14.02 -17.07 5.58
CA GLU A 78 -15.33 -16.97 4.91
C GLU A 78 -15.21 -16.35 3.50
N LEU A 79 -14.45 -15.26 3.37
CA LEU A 79 -14.19 -14.61 2.08
C LEU A 79 -13.43 -15.53 1.11
N GLU A 80 -12.51 -16.35 1.63
CA GLU A 80 -11.77 -17.31 0.82
C GLU A 80 -12.67 -18.43 0.27
N ASN A 81 -13.66 -18.87 1.05
CA ASN A 81 -14.69 -19.80 0.57
C ASN A 81 -15.52 -19.16 -0.54
N ILE A 82 -16.00 -17.92 -0.34
CA ILE A 82 -16.75 -17.17 -1.37
C ILE A 82 -15.90 -16.99 -2.63
N ARG A 83 -14.61 -16.65 -2.48
CA ARG A 83 -13.66 -16.52 -3.59
C ARG A 83 -13.58 -17.83 -4.39
N THR A 84 -13.46 -18.96 -3.70
CA THR A 84 -13.36 -20.30 -4.31
C THR A 84 -14.67 -20.69 -5.02
N GLU A 85 -15.83 -20.41 -4.43
CA GLU A 85 -17.14 -20.63 -5.06
C GLU A 85 -17.32 -19.78 -6.32
N LEU A 86 -16.96 -18.50 -6.26
CA LEU A 86 -17.03 -17.60 -7.41
C LEU A 86 -16.07 -18.00 -8.54
N ALA A 87 -14.89 -18.51 -8.18
CA ALA A 87 -13.91 -19.05 -9.12
C ALA A 87 -14.46 -20.26 -9.88
N ASN A 88 -15.33 -21.07 -9.28
CA ASN A 88 -16.00 -22.22 -9.92
C ASN A 88 -14.99 -23.20 -10.58
N GLY A 89 -13.88 -23.48 -9.90
CA GLY A 89 -12.80 -24.32 -10.42
C GLY A 89 -11.88 -23.65 -11.46
N CYS A 90 -12.10 -22.36 -11.77
CA CYS A 90 -11.18 -21.59 -12.57
C CYS A 90 -9.94 -21.18 -11.75
N GLU A 91 -8.76 -21.54 -12.22
CA GLU A 91 -7.49 -21.17 -11.58
C GLU A 91 -6.86 -19.91 -12.19
N LYS A 92 -7.44 -19.37 -13.27
CA LYS A 92 -6.91 -18.19 -13.95
C LYS A 92 -7.10 -16.94 -13.09
N PRO A 93 -6.03 -16.19 -12.78
CA PRO A 93 -6.15 -14.91 -12.10
C PRO A 93 -6.93 -13.90 -12.98
N PHE A 94 -7.60 -12.95 -12.35
CA PHE A 94 -8.49 -11.98 -13.00
C PHE A 94 -8.21 -10.57 -12.50
N ASN A 95 -8.15 -9.61 -13.41
CA ASN A 95 -7.96 -8.20 -13.11
C ASN A 95 -9.29 -7.53 -12.78
N THR A 96 -9.51 -7.17 -11.52
CA THR A 96 -10.72 -6.45 -11.08
C THR A 96 -10.60 -4.93 -11.23
N LEU A 97 -9.47 -4.40 -11.71
CA LEU A 97 -9.29 -2.97 -11.95
C LEU A 97 -9.82 -2.58 -13.33
N ASN A 98 -10.23 -1.32 -13.44
CA ASN A 98 -10.77 -0.75 -14.67
C ASN A 98 -9.69 -0.21 -15.63
N PHE A 99 -8.45 -0.63 -15.45
CA PHE A 99 -7.31 -0.28 -16.30
C PHE A 99 -6.37 -1.49 -16.43
N ALA A 100 -5.50 -1.45 -17.43
CA ALA A 100 -4.55 -2.53 -17.71
C ALA A 100 -3.48 -2.65 -16.62
N ILE A 101 -3.07 -3.87 -16.31
CA ILE A 101 -2.04 -4.19 -15.32
C ILE A 101 -0.96 -5.09 -15.91
N ASN A 102 0.26 -4.99 -15.39
CA ASN A 102 1.37 -5.84 -15.77
C ASN A 102 2.43 -5.91 -14.65
N GLY A 103 3.28 -6.94 -14.71
CA GLY A 103 4.45 -7.06 -13.83
C GLY A 103 5.04 -8.46 -13.83
N ILE A 104 5.86 -8.75 -12.82
CA ILE A 104 6.34 -10.10 -12.53
C ILE A 104 5.98 -10.47 -11.09
N ARG A 105 5.73 -11.75 -10.84
CA ARG A 105 5.45 -12.27 -9.50
C ARG A 105 5.91 -13.71 -9.34
N GLU A 106 6.00 -14.16 -8.11
CA GLU A 106 6.11 -15.59 -7.81
C GLU A 106 4.72 -16.25 -7.86
N SER A 107 4.64 -17.41 -8.50
CA SER A 107 3.44 -18.25 -8.60
C SER A 107 3.87 -19.71 -8.62
N GLY A 108 3.41 -20.52 -7.66
CA GLY A 108 3.73 -21.96 -7.60
C GLY A 108 5.23 -22.30 -7.49
N GLY A 109 6.04 -21.42 -6.90
CA GLY A 109 7.50 -21.58 -6.80
C GLY A 109 8.27 -21.21 -8.08
N MET A 110 7.58 -20.68 -9.09
CA MET A 110 8.19 -20.16 -10.33
C MET A 110 7.95 -18.65 -10.43
N THR A 111 8.78 -17.95 -11.19
CA THR A 111 8.53 -16.56 -11.55
C THR A 111 7.72 -16.51 -12.84
N VAL A 112 6.64 -15.73 -12.83
CA VAL A 112 5.80 -15.50 -14.00
C VAL A 112 5.77 -14.00 -14.31
N LYS A 113 5.79 -13.64 -15.59
CA LYS A 113 5.36 -12.33 -16.05
C LYS A 113 3.87 -12.36 -16.34
N TYR A 114 3.17 -11.29 -16.00
CA TYR A 114 1.74 -11.20 -16.18
C TYR A 114 1.33 -9.89 -16.84
N LYS A 115 0.22 -9.93 -17.57
CA LYS A 115 -0.47 -8.76 -18.10
C LYS A 115 -1.98 -9.01 -18.21
N ALA A 116 -2.77 -7.96 -18.13
CA ALA A 116 -4.21 -8.02 -18.34
C ALA A 116 -4.76 -6.65 -18.73
N GLU A 117 -5.82 -6.64 -19.53
CA GLU A 117 -6.62 -5.45 -19.76
C GLU A 117 -7.57 -5.21 -18.57
N ALA A 118 -8.29 -4.08 -18.61
CA ALA A 118 -9.33 -3.78 -17.63
C ALA A 118 -10.39 -4.90 -17.60
N PHE A 119 -10.73 -5.40 -16.41
CA PHE A 119 -11.80 -6.39 -16.21
C PHE A 119 -11.65 -7.66 -17.07
N SER A 120 -10.41 -8.16 -17.24
CA SER A 120 -10.11 -9.35 -18.04
C SER A 120 -9.38 -10.43 -17.24
N ALA A 121 -9.28 -11.63 -17.80
CA ALA A 121 -8.36 -12.62 -17.27
C ALA A 121 -6.91 -12.14 -17.39
N ILE A 122 -6.08 -12.59 -16.46
CA ILE A 122 -4.65 -12.30 -16.43
C ILE A 122 -3.92 -13.39 -17.20
N GLU A 123 -3.17 -12.97 -18.22
CA GLU A 123 -2.26 -13.83 -18.95
C GLU A 123 -0.95 -13.95 -18.17
N GLU A 124 -0.57 -15.17 -17.81
CA GLU A 124 0.68 -15.45 -17.11
C GLU A 124 1.60 -16.31 -17.98
N ASN A 125 2.86 -15.91 -18.07
CA ASN A 125 3.89 -16.66 -18.77
C ASN A 125 5.07 -16.88 -17.83
N GLN A 126 5.47 -18.14 -17.64
CA GLN A 126 6.66 -18.46 -16.88
C GLN A 126 7.90 -17.85 -17.53
N ILE A 127 8.78 -17.29 -16.72
CA ILE A 127 10.07 -16.77 -17.12
C ILE A 127 11.18 -17.49 -16.36
N THR A 128 12.28 -17.76 -17.06
CA THR A 128 13.46 -18.42 -16.48
C THR A 128 14.51 -17.37 -16.20
N GLY A 129 14.98 -17.34 -14.96
CA GLY A 129 16.02 -16.41 -14.54
C GLY A 129 17.38 -17.11 -14.40
N GLU A 130 18.44 -16.34 -14.58
CA GLU A 130 19.82 -16.76 -14.36
C GLU A 130 20.43 -16.00 -13.19
N LYS A 131 21.19 -16.71 -12.33
CA LYS A 131 21.91 -16.07 -11.24
C LYS A 131 23.02 -15.18 -11.80
N ILE A 132 23.01 -13.91 -11.43
CA ILE A 132 24.04 -12.94 -11.81
C ILE A 132 24.82 -12.48 -10.57
N THR A 133 25.98 -11.86 -10.80
CA THR A 133 26.82 -11.31 -9.73
C THR A 133 26.47 -9.85 -9.48
N LEU A 134 26.43 -9.44 -8.21
CA LEU A 134 26.37 -8.05 -7.79
C LEU A 134 27.80 -7.48 -7.66
N PRO A 135 28.07 -6.20 -8.01
CA PRO A 135 27.14 -5.17 -8.46
C PRO A 135 26.59 -5.42 -9.87
N CYS A 136 25.39 -4.91 -10.15
CA CYS A 136 24.76 -5.04 -11.47
C CYS A 136 23.93 -3.79 -11.82
N GLU A 137 23.42 -3.74 -13.04
CA GLU A 137 22.52 -2.69 -13.52
C GLU A 137 21.22 -3.31 -14.05
N TYR A 138 20.12 -2.58 -13.93
CA TYR A 138 18.85 -2.91 -14.56
C TYR A 138 18.26 -1.65 -15.20
N GLU A 139 17.65 -1.80 -16.37
CA GLU A 139 17.12 -0.69 -17.13
C GLU A 139 15.84 -1.12 -17.84
N ASN A 140 14.79 -0.31 -17.74
CA ASN A 140 13.52 -0.51 -18.44
C ASN A 140 13.09 0.79 -19.15
N ALA A 141 11.83 0.90 -19.59
CA ALA A 141 11.36 2.11 -20.28
C ALA A 141 11.32 3.37 -19.39
N PHE A 142 11.27 3.22 -18.06
CA PHE A 142 11.00 4.29 -17.11
C PHE A 142 12.25 4.79 -16.38
N TYR A 143 13.17 3.89 -16.05
CA TYR A 143 14.36 4.24 -15.28
C TYR A 143 15.57 3.37 -15.63
N LYS A 144 16.73 3.82 -15.14
CA LYS A 144 17.97 3.03 -15.07
C LYS A 144 18.43 2.96 -13.62
N ALA A 145 18.56 1.74 -13.08
CA ALA A 145 18.98 1.47 -11.72
C ALA A 145 20.37 0.81 -11.69
N LYS A 146 21.23 1.26 -10.79
CA LYS A 146 22.53 0.63 -10.51
C LYS A 146 22.57 0.13 -9.07
N LEU A 147 22.99 -1.12 -8.90
CA LEU A 147 23.01 -1.80 -7.61
C LEU A 147 24.44 -2.14 -7.19
N ASN A 148 24.74 -1.97 -5.91
CA ASN A 148 26.06 -2.28 -5.34
C ASN A 148 26.18 -3.78 -4.98
N SER A 149 27.33 -4.18 -4.43
CA SER A 149 27.60 -5.57 -4.01
C SER A 149 26.68 -6.10 -2.90
N GLN A 150 26.03 -5.22 -2.14
CA GLN A 150 25.04 -5.57 -1.12
C GLN A 150 23.61 -5.58 -1.67
N GLY A 151 23.40 -5.28 -2.95
CA GLY A 151 22.08 -5.23 -3.58
C GLY A 151 21.30 -3.94 -3.30
N TYR A 152 21.93 -2.90 -2.73
CA TYR A 152 21.30 -1.59 -2.59
C TYR A 152 21.40 -0.80 -3.89
N ILE A 153 20.33 -0.07 -4.22
CA ILE A 153 20.33 0.91 -5.30
C ILE A 153 21.21 2.09 -4.85
N PHE A 154 22.21 2.47 -5.64
CA PHE A 154 23.05 3.65 -5.36
C PHE A 154 22.92 4.74 -6.42
N SER A 155 22.27 4.43 -7.54
CA SER A 155 21.89 5.39 -8.58
C SER A 155 20.60 4.90 -9.23
N LEU A 156 19.64 5.81 -9.39
CA LEU A 156 18.35 5.60 -10.01
C LEU A 156 18.02 6.82 -10.87
N THR A 157 18.22 6.67 -12.17
CA THR A 157 17.97 7.74 -13.14
C THR A 157 16.58 7.56 -13.76
N GLU A 158 15.70 8.55 -13.61
CA GLU A 158 14.39 8.58 -14.27
C GLU A 158 14.57 9.03 -15.73
N LYS A 159 13.96 8.31 -16.68
CA LYS A 159 14.29 8.47 -18.11
C LYS A 159 13.61 9.63 -18.80
N SER A 160 12.39 10.01 -18.40
CA SER A 160 11.67 11.10 -19.07
C SER A 160 12.31 12.46 -18.79
N THR A 161 12.94 12.63 -17.62
CA THR A 161 13.63 13.84 -17.18
C THR A 161 15.15 13.72 -17.20
N GLY A 162 15.69 12.50 -17.23
CA GLY A 162 17.13 12.22 -17.16
C GLY A 162 17.74 12.48 -15.77
N ARG A 163 16.90 12.64 -14.74
CA ARG A 163 17.34 13.06 -13.41
C ARG A 163 17.80 11.88 -12.55
N GLU A 164 18.89 12.09 -11.81
CA GLU A 164 19.29 11.20 -10.72
C GLU A 164 18.43 11.44 -9.48
N LEU A 165 17.76 10.39 -9.03
CA LEU A 165 16.77 10.43 -7.94
C LEU A 165 17.36 10.04 -6.59
N VAL A 166 18.43 9.26 -6.53
CA VAL A 166 19.05 8.88 -5.25
C VAL A 166 19.77 10.09 -4.65
N GLY A 167 19.44 10.39 -3.39
CA GLY A 167 19.99 11.51 -2.64
C GLY A 167 21.25 11.16 -1.84
N ASP A 168 21.24 11.46 -0.55
CA ASP A 168 22.36 11.27 0.40
C ASP A 168 22.97 9.85 0.31
N PRO A 169 24.24 9.72 -0.13
CA PRO A 169 24.89 8.43 -0.30
C PRO A 169 25.28 7.76 1.03
N SER A 170 25.20 8.47 2.16
CA SER A 170 25.47 7.90 3.48
C SER A 170 24.36 6.98 3.98
N VAL A 171 23.16 7.09 3.40
CA VAL A 171 22.00 6.22 3.67
C VAL A 171 21.77 5.34 2.45
N PRO A 172 21.94 4.01 2.54
CA PRO A 172 21.66 3.16 1.37
C PRO A 172 20.17 3.19 1.02
N PHE A 173 19.86 3.28 -0.27
CA PHE A 173 18.49 3.39 -0.77
C PHE A 173 17.71 2.09 -0.59
N GLY A 174 16.64 2.13 0.21
CA GLY A 174 15.90 0.96 0.66
C GLY A 174 16.52 0.26 1.88
N SER A 175 17.48 0.89 2.57
CA SER A 175 18.00 0.35 3.83
C SER A 175 16.94 0.34 4.92
N THR A 176 17.04 -0.63 5.82
CA THR A 176 16.21 -0.67 7.02
C THR A 176 16.99 -0.23 8.24
N GLN A 177 16.28 0.30 9.23
CA GLN A 177 16.84 0.74 10.50
C GLN A 177 15.92 0.42 11.67
N VAL A 178 16.52 0.10 12.81
CA VAL A 178 15.84 -0.05 14.09
C VAL A 178 16.21 1.12 14.99
N GLN A 179 15.19 1.73 15.59
CA GLN A 179 15.31 2.80 16.56
C GLN A 179 14.74 2.36 17.89
N MET A 180 15.36 2.78 18.99
CA MET A 180 14.75 2.64 20.32
C MET A 180 13.54 3.56 20.44
N ASP A 181 12.43 3.02 20.91
CA ASP A 181 11.16 3.71 21.08
C ASP A 181 10.61 3.41 22.48
N ASN A 182 10.82 4.35 23.40
CA ASN A 182 10.31 4.27 24.76
C ASN A 182 8.91 4.89 24.92
N GLY A 183 8.24 5.20 23.81
CA GLY A 183 6.86 5.65 23.81
C GLY A 183 5.87 4.53 24.15
N ASP A 184 4.59 4.81 23.95
CA ASP A 184 3.48 3.88 24.21
C ASP A 184 2.63 3.66 22.95
N ASN A 185 1.41 3.12 23.05
CA ASN A 185 0.60 2.87 21.86
C ASN A 185 0.23 4.16 21.08
N TRP A 186 0.27 5.34 21.70
CA TRP A 186 -0.11 6.63 21.10
C TRP A 186 1.09 7.49 20.69
N VAL A 187 2.10 7.59 21.55
CA VAL A 187 3.19 8.57 21.42
C VAL A 187 4.49 7.88 21.04
N GLU A 188 5.25 8.48 20.14
CA GLU A 188 6.56 7.95 19.73
C GLU A 188 7.69 8.46 20.63
N PHE A 189 8.68 7.59 20.88
CA PHE A 189 9.97 7.82 21.54
C PHE A 189 9.96 8.16 23.02
N GLU A 190 9.12 9.08 23.46
CA GLU A 190 9.08 9.55 24.84
C GLU A 190 7.72 9.24 25.45
N TYR A 191 7.78 8.49 26.54
CA TYR A 191 6.64 8.25 27.40
C TYR A 191 6.19 9.58 28.04
N PRO A 192 4.88 9.90 28.07
CA PRO A 192 4.40 11.12 28.73
C PRO A 192 4.53 10.94 30.25
N TRP A 193 5.67 11.34 30.83
CA TRP A 193 5.97 11.14 32.25
C TRP A 193 5.13 12.01 33.19
N GLU A 194 4.40 12.99 32.69
CA GLU A 194 3.38 13.76 33.40
C GLU A 194 2.46 14.33 32.32
N TYR A 195 1.18 14.48 32.65
CA TYR A 195 0.07 14.87 31.75
C TYR A 195 0.22 16.31 31.23
N ASP A 196 1.29 16.67 30.51
CA ASP A 196 1.42 17.98 29.87
C ASP A 196 0.52 18.01 28.62
N PRO A 197 -0.55 18.82 28.59
CA PRO A 197 -1.45 18.91 27.44
C PRO A 197 -0.76 19.42 26.17
N ARG A 198 0.42 20.05 26.28
CA ARG A 198 1.22 20.53 25.13
C ARG A 198 1.88 19.39 24.34
N SER A 199 2.07 18.22 24.95
CA SER A 199 2.53 16.98 24.29
C SER A 199 1.62 16.57 23.13
N TYR A 200 0.37 17.06 23.14
CA TYR A 200 -0.61 16.74 22.11
C TYR A 200 -0.57 17.63 20.86
N SER A 201 0.33 18.62 20.78
CA SER A 201 0.17 19.73 19.82
C SER A 201 1.27 19.93 18.76
N ALA A 202 2.33 19.11 18.71
CA ALA A 202 3.40 19.35 17.75
C ALA A 202 3.62 18.17 16.79
N ASN A 203 3.57 18.47 15.49
CA ASN A 203 4.11 17.60 14.47
C ASN A 203 5.64 17.72 14.50
N PHE A 204 6.29 17.13 15.51
CA PHE A 204 7.75 17.22 15.61
C PHE A 204 8.43 16.55 14.40
N PRO A 205 9.55 17.11 13.94
CA PRO A 205 10.47 16.45 13.01
C PRO A 205 10.75 15.00 13.41
N ASP A 206 10.78 14.11 12.42
CA ASP A 206 11.18 12.72 12.63
C ASP A 206 12.27 12.30 11.63
N PRO A 207 13.46 12.92 11.71
CA PRO A 207 14.54 12.67 10.77
C PRO A 207 15.02 11.22 10.81
N TYR A 208 15.76 10.86 9.76
CA TYR A 208 16.43 9.57 9.69
C TYR A 208 17.35 9.36 10.91
N ASP A 209 18.21 10.35 11.20
CA ASP A 209 19.11 10.35 12.34
C ASP A 209 18.68 11.35 13.42
N ARG A 210 18.26 10.81 14.57
CA ARG A 210 17.82 11.59 15.73
C ARG A 210 18.92 11.89 16.75
N ARG A 211 20.17 11.47 16.52
CA ARG A 211 21.27 11.59 17.51
C ARG A 211 21.61 13.04 17.89
N ASN A 212 21.34 13.99 17.00
CA ASN A 212 21.67 15.41 17.17
C ASN A 212 20.47 16.28 17.55
N LEU A 213 19.28 15.71 17.74
CA LEU A 213 18.11 16.47 18.21
C LEU A 213 18.25 16.78 19.69
N ALA A 214 17.81 17.98 20.09
CA ALA A 214 17.70 18.39 21.49
C ALA A 214 16.52 17.69 22.21
N SER A 215 16.38 16.38 22.05
CA SER A 215 15.43 15.55 22.82
C SER A 215 16.07 15.11 24.14
N HIS A 216 15.24 14.91 25.16
CA HIS A 216 15.70 14.42 26.47
C HIS A 216 16.11 12.94 26.40
N THR A 217 15.71 12.22 25.34
CA THR A 217 16.14 10.87 25.03
C THR A 217 17.05 10.82 23.81
N ARG A 218 18.28 10.33 23.98
CA ARG A 218 19.12 9.93 22.85
C ARG A 218 18.52 8.67 22.23
N VAL A 219 17.91 8.80 21.04
CA VAL A 219 17.41 7.65 20.30
C VAL A 219 18.59 6.91 19.68
N GLN A 220 18.81 5.67 20.12
CA GLN A 220 19.81 4.81 19.52
C GLN A 220 19.29 4.26 18.19
N LEU A 221 20.15 4.32 17.18
CA LEU A 221 19.89 3.85 15.83
C LEU A 221 20.82 2.67 15.53
N SER A 222 20.25 1.59 15.01
CA SER A 222 20.97 0.44 14.48
C SER A 222 20.56 0.23 13.02
N ALA A 223 21.51 0.36 12.10
CA ALA A 223 21.30 -0.03 10.71
C ALA A 223 21.31 -1.57 10.57
N GLY A 224 20.58 -2.09 9.59
CA GLY A 224 20.59 -3.51 9.28
C GLY A 224 21.88 -3.92 8.58
N ALA A 225 22.52 -4.99 9.05
CA ALA A 225 23.67 -5.57 8.35
C ALA A 225 23.17 -6.59 7.31
N VAL A 226 23.44 -6.34 6.03
CA VAL A 226 23.26 -7.33 4.96
C VAL A 226 24.43 -8.30 5.00
N HIS A 227 24.14 -9.57 5.25
CA HIS A 227 25.15 -10.63 5.30
C HIS A 227 25.39 -11.26 3.93
N SER A 228 24.34 -11.36 3.12
CA SER A 228 24.41 -11.89 1.76
C SER A 228 23.40 -11.20 0.86
N ALA A 229 23.75 -11.03 -0.41
CA ALA A 229 22.85 -10.54 -1.44
C ALA A 229 23.01 -11.40 -2.70
N GLU A 230 21.88 -11.79 -3.29
CA GLU A 230 21.84 -12.59 -4.52
C GLU A 230 20.93 -11.91 -5.54
N ALA A 231 21.26 -12.02 -6.82
CA ALA A 231 20.50 -11.44 -7.90
C ALA A 231 20.18 -12.49 -8.97
N ILE A 232 18.94 -12.50 -9.44
CA ILE A 232 18.45 -13.34 -10.53
C ILE A 232 17.94 -12.41 -11.63
N SER A 233 18.61 -12.43 -12.78
CA SER A 233 18.20 -11.68 -13.97
C SER A 233 17.27 -12.53 -14.83
N PHE A 234 16.18 -11.94 -15.29
CA PHE A 234 15.25 -12.54 -16.25
C PHE A 234 15.45 -11.91 -17.63
N GLY A 235 16.69 -11.52 -17.95
CA GLY A 235 17.02 -10.79 -19.17
C GLY A 235 16.30 -9.45 -19.21
N GLU A 236 15.53 -9.23 -20.27
CA GLU A 236 14.74 -8.00 -20.43
C GLU A 236 13.51 -7.94 -19.53
N ASP A 237 12.98 -9.09 -19.09
CA ASP A 237 11.68 -9.17 -18.41
C ASP A 237 11.74 -8.63 -16.97
N GLY A 238 12.89 -8.69 -16.31
CA GLY A 238 13.04 -8.21 -14.93
C GLY A 238 14.33 -8.60 -14.22
N LEU A 239 14.45 -8.15 -12.97
CA LEU A 239 15.53 -8.48 -12.05
C LEU A 239 14.92 -8.70 -10.66
N ILE A 240 15.33 -9.75 -9.96
CA ILE A 240 14.99 -9.98 -8.55
C ILE A 240 16.27 -10.00 -7.74
N VAL A 241 16.31 -9.22 -6.66
CA VAL A 241 17.44 -9.14 -5.73
C VAL A 241 16.98 -9.55 -4.35
N LYS A 242 17.62 -10.55 -3.76
CA LYS A 242 17.32 -11.05 -2.42
C LYS A 242 18.47 -10.76 -1.48
N GLN A 243 18.19 -9.99 -0.43
CA GLN A 243 19.13 -9.66 0.64
C GLN A 243 18.73 -10.41 1.90
N THR A 244 19.71 -11.03 2.56
CA THR A 244 19.53 -11.65 3.88
C THR A 244 20.44 -10.95 4.87
N GLY A 245 19.88 -10.57 6.01
CA GLY A 245 20.61 -9.79 7.00
C GLY A 245 20.05 -9.90 8.40
N CYS A 246 20.57 -9.07 9.29
CA CYS A 246 20.12 -8.97 10.68
C CYS A 246 20.33 -7.57 11.23
N HIS A 247 19.34 -7.06 11.98
CA HIS A 247 19.58 -5.97 12.91
C HIS A 247 20.07 -6.56 14.23
N SER A 248 21.23 -6.13 14.71
CA SER A 248 21.80 -6.64 15.96
C SER A 248 22.19 -5.50 16.88
N HIS A 249 21.63 -5.49 18.09
CA HIS A 249 22.04 -4.57 19.15
C HIS A 249 22.11 -5.32 20.49
N TRP A 250 23.33 -5.51 20.99
CA TRP A 250 23.62 -6.34 22.17
C TRP A 250 23.03 -7.75 22.03
N ILE A 251 22.01 -8.10 22.82
CA ILE A 251 21.33 -9.41 22.76
C ILE A 251 20.15 -9.42 21.78
N SER A 252 19.68 -8.25 21.35
CA SER A 252 18.53 -8.13 20.46
C SER A 252 18.91 -8.42 19.02
N LYS A 253 18.13 -9.28 18.36
CA LYS A 253 18.30 -9.65 16.96
C LYS A 253 16.96 -9.56 16.21
N ILE A 254 16.99 -8.97 15.02
CA ILE A 254 15.86 -9.00 14.08
C ILE A 254 16.42 -9.52 12.76
N PRO A 255 16.41 -10.85 12.54
CA PRO A 255 16.79 -11.40 11.25
C PRO A 255 15.78 -10.95 10.20
N PHE A 256 16.26 -10.65 9.00
CA PHE A 256 15.40 -10.24 7.90
C PHE A 256 15.82 -10.81 6.55
N THR A 257 14.83 -10.89 5.66
CA THR A 257 14.99 -11.10 4.23
C THR A 257 14.28 -9.97 3.50
N MET A 258 14.96 -9.35 2.53
CA MET A 258 14.39 -8.31 1.67
C MET A 258 14.50 -8.75 0.22
N THR A 259 13.37 -8.88 -0.46
CA THR A 259 13.31 -9.17 -1.90
C THR A 259 12.90 -7.91 -2.65
N VAL A 260 13.75 -7.44 -3.56
CA VAL A 260 13.52 -6.29 -4.42
C VAL A 260 13.24 -6.78 -5.83
N ILE A 261 12.13 -6.33 -6.43
CA ILE A 261 11.61 -6.82 -7.70
C ILE A 261 11.54 -5.66 -8.70
N PHE A 262 12.23 -5.83 -9.81
CA PHE A 262 12.23 -4.92 -10.96
C PHE A 262 11.57 -5.63 -12.15
N ALA A 263 10.69 -4.94 -12.86
CA ALA A 263 9.96 -5.49 -14.00
C ALA A 263 10.02 -4.55 -15.21
N LYS A 264 9.93 -5.14 -16.41
CA LYS A 264 10.08 -4.44 -17.69
C LYS A 264 9.03 -3.35 -17.91
N ASP A 265 7.77 -3.67 -17.66
CA ASP A 265 6.63 -2.91 -18.16
C ASP A 265 5.99 -1.98 -17.11
N THR A 266 6.67 -1.75 -15.98
CA THR A 266 6.21 -0.86 -14.90
C THR A 266 7.33 0.00 -14.32
N PRO A 267 7.06 1.27 -13.92
CA PRO A 267 8.01 2.08 -13.16
C PRO A 267 8.18 1.60 -11.71
N ARG A 268 7.26 0.75 -11.22
CA ARG A 268 7.24 0.31 -9.82
C ARG A 268 8.38 -0.66 -9.52
N ILE A 269 9.12 -0.39 -8.43
CA ILE A 269 10.11 -1.29 -7.85
C ILE A 269 9.56 -1.78 -6.50
N GLU A 270 9.30 -3.07 -6.39
CA GLU A 270 8.61 -3.66 -5.23
C GLU A 270 9.60 -4.22 -4.21
N TYR A 271 9.28 -4.07 -2.94
CA TYR A 271 10.05 -4.57 -1.81
C TYR A 271 9.13 -5.45 -0.95
N LYS A 272 9.53 -6.71 -0.80
CA LYS A 272 8.94 -7.65 0.15
C LYS A 272 9.92 -7.84 1.30
N PHE A 273 9.55 -7.42 2.49
CA PHE A 273 10.40 -7.49 3.68
C PHE A 273 9.83 -8.47 4.70
N GLU A 274 10.60 -9.50 5.02
CA GLU A 274 10.23 -10.57 5.94
C GLU A 274 11.14 -10.51 7.16
N PHE A 275 10.58 -10.51 8.38
CA PHE A 275 11.37 -10.45 9.61
C PHE A 275 10.66 -11.13 10.79
N THR A 276 11.44 -11.48 11.81
CA THR A 276 10.92 -11.96 13.10
C THR A 276 11.31 -10.97 14.19
N ASN A 277 10.32 -10.38 14.86
CA ASN A 277 10.60 -9.45 15.94
C ASN A 277 10.94 -10.18 17.25
N GLN A 278 12.15 -9.99 17.78
CA GLN A 278 12.57 -10.50 19.10
C GLN A 278 12.84 -9.36 20.09
N THR A 279 12.32 -8.17 19.80
CA THR A 279 12.67 -6.95 20.53
C THR A 279 11.45 -6.28 21.13
N LYS A 280 11.69 -5.48 22.16
CA LYS A 280 10.71 -4.60 22.81
C LYS A 280 11.24 -3.17 22.75
N ARG A 281 10.33 -2.20 22.72
CA ARG A 281 10.64 -0.76 22.71
C ARG A 281 11.47 -0.36 21.51
N THR A 282 11.05 -0.82 20.34
CA THR A 282 11.75 -0.59 19.08
C THR A 282 10.78 -0.17 17.98
N ARG A 283 11.31 0.57 17.00
CA ARG A 283 10.61 0.94 15.77
C ARG A 283 11.50 0.62 14.58
N LEU A 284 10.98 -0.15 13.64
CA LEU A 284 11.65 -0.57 12.42
C LEU A 284 11.12 0.24 11.23
N ARG A 285 12.02 0.85 10.46
CA ARG A 285 11.69 1.69 9.29
C ARG A 285 12.52 1.28 8.08
N ALA A 286 11.99 1.51 6.88
CA ALA A 286 12.76 1.54 5.64
C ALA A 286 13.01 3.01 5.23
N ALA A 287 14.16 3.31 4.64
CA ALA A 287 14.58 4.64 4.26
C ALA A 287 15.05 4.73 2.80
N PHE A 288 14.71 5.84 2.16
CA PHE A 288 14.94 6.12 0.76
C PHE A 288 15.37 7.59 0.62
N PRO A 289 16.69 7.87 0.60
CA PRO A 289 17.16 9.23 0.36
C PRO A 289 16.88 9.62 -1.08
N VAL A 290 16.17 10.72 -1.27
CA VAL A 290 15.81 11.27 -2.57
C VAL A 290 16.53 12.58 -2.81
N ASN A 291 16.80 12.87 -4.08
CA ASN A 291 17.54 14.07 -4.46
C ASN A 291 16.61 15.30 -4.58
N ASN A 292 16.60 16.14 -3.53
CA ASN A 292 15.80 17.36 -3.37
C ASN A 292 14.29 17.11 -3.37
N SER A 293 13.70 16.87 -2.19
CA SER A 293 12.24 16.90 -2.01
C SER A 293 11.77 18.29 -1.62
N GLU A 294 11.06 18.98 -2.51
CA GLU A 294 10.50 20.32 -2.23
C GLU A 294 9.01 20.25 -1.88
N ALA A 295 8.28 19.30 -2.46
CA ALA A 295 6.87 19.07 -2.19
C ALA A 295 6.67 17.65 -1.64
N ILE A 296 6.01 17.53 -0.49
CA ILE A 296 5.67 16.25 0.13
C ILE A 296 4.15 16.07 0.06
N ARG A 297 3.69 15.09 -0.70
CA ARG A 297 2.26 14.84 -0.92
C ARG A 297 1.87 13.49 -0.35
N HIS A 298 0.70 13.39 0.25
CA HIS A 298 0.18 12.13 0.80
C HIS A 298 -1.15 11.80 0.15
N GLN A 299 -1.32 10.54 -0.24
CA GLN A 299 -2.61 10.05 -0.67
C GLN A 299 -3.52 9.83 0.53
N ILE A 300 -4.66 10.49 0.48
CA ILE A 300 -5.77 10.37 1.42
C ILE A 300 -7.00 9.83 0.66
N PRO A 301 -8.08 9.43 1.35
CA PRO A 301 -9.28 8.96 0.66
C PRO A 301 -9.72 9.93 -0.45
N TYR A 302 -9.68 9.43 -1.69
CA TYR A 302 -10.08 10.13 -2.93
C TYR A 302 -9.26 11.35 -3.36
N ALA A 303 -8.14 11.68 -2.69
CA ALA A 303 -7.35 12.85 -3.04
C ALA A 303 -5.85 12.69 -2.73
N ILE A 304 -5.05 13.57 -3.31
CA ILE A 304 -3.63 13.77 -3.00
C ILE A 304 -3.52 15.15 -2.37
N VAL A 305 -2.91 15.24 -1.19
CA VAL A 305 -2.76 16.51 -0.47
C VAL A 305 -1.31 16.77 -0.13
N GLU A 306 -0.87 18.00 -0.34
CA GLU A 306 0.44 18.45 0.12
C GLU A 306 0.42 18.61 1.65
N ARG A 307 1.47 18.13 2.30
CA ARG A 307 1.72 18.22 3.74
C ARG A 307 3.19 18.55 3.95
N GLY A 308 3.54 19.01 5.15
CA GLY A 308 4.94 19.18 5.53
C GLY A 308 5.60 17.89 6.00
N GLU A 309 6.82 18.05 6.50
CA GLU A 309 7.62 16.99 7.13
C GLU A 309 6.96 16.40 8.39
N GLY A 310 7.60 15.34 8.91
CA GLY A 310 7.12 14.55 10.03
C GLY A 310 6.14 13.44 9.66
N VAL A 311 5.88 12.54 10.62
CA VAL A 311 5.03 11.36 10.41
C VAL A 311 3.56 11.72 10.17
N GLN A 312 3.05 11.25 9.03
CA GLN A 312 1.68 11.45 8.57
C GLN A 312 1.07 10.10 8.10
N PRO A 313 -0.25 9.94 8.25
CA PRO A 313 -0.93 8.78 7.70
C PRO A 313 -1.11 8.94 6.18
N ALA A 314 -0.72 7.92 5.42
CA ALA A 314 -1.07 7.76 4.01
C ALA A 314 -1.82 6.45 3.79
N GLU A 315 -2.88 6.49 2.99
CA GLU A 315 -3.72 5.31 2.74
C GLU A 315 -3.06 4.34 1.75
N ARG A 316 -2.34 4.86 0.75
CA ARG A 316 -1.56 4.05 -0.22
C ARG A 316 -0.17 4.57 -0.49
N PHE A 317 0.07 5.88 -0.45
CA PHE A 317 1.41 6.40 -0.77
C PHE A 317 1.71 7.78 -0.19
N ILE A 318 3.00 8.02 0.00
CA ILE A 318 3.62 9.33 0.13
C ILE A 318 4.42 9.60 -1.14
N ASP A 319 4.45 10.84 -1.58
CA ASP A 319 5.17 11.32 -2.74
C ASP A 319 6.12 12.45 -2.34
N ALA A 320 7.38 12.35 -2.77
CA ALA A 320 8.38 13.39 -2.61
C ALA A 320 8.79 13.87 -4.01
N SER A 321 8.29 15.05 -4.35
CA SER A 321 8.48 15.67 -5.65
C SER A 321 9.32 16.93 -5.53
N THR A 322 9.91 17.32 -6.64
CA THR A 322 10.65 18.57 -6.78
C THR A 322 9.70 19.68 -7.25
N ALA A 323 10.12 20.94 -7.26
CA ALA A 323 9.27 22.03 -7.80
C ALA A 323 8.85 21.80 -9.27
N ASN A 324 9.58 20.97 -10.02
CA ASN A 324 9.29 20.66 -11.41
C ASN A 324 8.30 19.49 -11.58
N GLY A 325 7.89 18.82 -10.50
CA GLY A 325 6.89 17.74 -10.48
C GLY A 325 7.44 16.33 -10.67
N ASP A 326 8.72 16.17 -11.03
CA ASP A 326 9.43 14.89 -11.02
C ASP A 326 9.88 14.50 -9.60
N GLY A 327 9.94 13.20 -9.32
CA GLY A 327 10.19 12.71 -7.98
C GLY A 327 10.10 11.19 -7.82
N VAL A 328 9.87 10.80 -6.56
CA VAL A 328 9.68 9.41 -6.15
C VAL A 328 8.46 9.33 -5.23
N ALA A 329 7.55 8.42 -5.56
CA ALA A 329 6.51 8.00 -4.64
C ALA A 329 6.89 6.70 -3.92
N LEU A 330 6.56 6.60 -2.64
CA LEU A 330 6.67 5.41 -1.80
C LEU A 330 5.25 4.89 -1.53
N LEU A 331 4.91 3.78 -2.19
CA LEU A 331 3.68 3.03 -2.01
C LEU A 331 3.79 2.12 -0.78
N ASN A 332 2.68 1.99 -0.06
CA ASN A 332 2.54 1.08 1.06
C ASN A 332 1.29 0.20 0.91
N ARG A 333 1.34 -0.97 1.57
CA ARG A 333 0.22 -1.90 1.69
C ARG A 333 -0.06 -2.18 3.17
N GLY A 334 -0.85 -1.29 3.78
CA GLY A 334 -1.22 -1.41 5.20
C GLY A 334 -0.16 -0.89 6.17
N LEU A 335 0.71 0.02 5.71
CA LEU A 335 1.75 0.67 6.50
C LEU A 335 1.50 2.19 6.49
N PRO A 336 0.54 2.70 7.29
CA PRO A 336 0.08 4.07 7.14
C PRO A 336 1.08 5.11 7.66
N ALA A 337 2.03 4.73 8.51
CA ALA A 337 3.03 5.64 9.09
C ALA A 337 4.15 5.97 8.08
N ASN A 338 4.01 7.11 7.39
CA ASN A 338 4.93 7.58 6.36
C ASN A 338 5.50 8.95 6.74
N ASN A 339 6.72 9.25 6.32
CA ASN A 339 7.29 10.60 6.43
C ASN A 339 8.36 10.85 5.37
N CYS A 340 8.64 12.12 5.12
CA CYS A 340 9.84 12.58 4.44
C CYS A 340 10.43 13.70 5.29
N GLU A 341 11.72 13.60 5.60
CA GLU A 341 12.44 14.61 6.38
C GLU A 341 13.87 14.68 5.85
N ASP A 342 14.40 15.89 5.66
CA ASP A 342 15.75 16.10 5.10
C ASP A 342 15.96 15.39 3.75
N SER A 343 14.91 15.35 2.91
CA SER A 343 14.87 14.58 1.66
C SER A 343 15.11 13.06 1.83
N ILE A 344 14.78 12.49 2.99
CA ILE A 344 14.78 11.05 3.22
C ILE A 344 13.35 10.58 3.43
N MET A 345 12.80 9.91 2.43
CA MET A 345 11.49 9.26 2.56
C MET A 345 11.63 8.02 3.45
N MET A 346 10.66 7.81 4.33
CA MET A 346 10.63 6.71 5.28
C MET A 346 9.22 6.15 5.43
N VAL A 347 9.15 4.83 5.59
CA VAL A 347 7.94 4.11 6.00
C VAL A 347 8.25 3.30 7.24
N THR A 348 7.39 3.40 8.25
CA THR A 348 7.49 2.55 9.45
C THR A 348 6.90 1.18 9.15
N LEU A 349 7.75 0.17 9.16
CA LEU A 349 7.39 -1.22 8.87
C LEU A 349 6.74 -1.90 10.08
N PHE A 350 7.23 -1.57 11.28
CA PHE A 350 6.80 -2.21 12.51
C PHE A 350 7.21 -1.40 13.74
N ARG A 351 6.44 -1.52 14.82
CA ARG A 351 6.67 -0.84 16.08
C ARG A 351 6.29 -1.76 17.25
N SER A 352 7.25 -2.01 18.13
CA SER A 352 7.16 -2.88 19.30
C SER A 352 7.06 -2.04 20.58
N VAL A 353 5.85 -1.65 20.95
CA VAL A 353 5.57 -0.86 22.17
C VAL A 353 4.31 -1.39 22.84
N ALA A 354 4.08 -0.99 24.09
CA ALA A 354 2.88 -1.32 24.85
C ALA A 354 2.44 -0.13 25.71
N MET A 355 1.24 -0.20 26.27
CA MET A 355 0.65 0.82 27.15
C MET A 355 0.42 0.22 28.56
N GLU A 356 1.48 -0.34 29.13
CA GLU A 356 1.46 -1.22 30.31
C GLU A 356 0.82 -0.58 31.56
N TYR A 357 0.84 0.74 31.64
CA TYR A 357 0.22 1.52 32.72
C TYR A 357 -1.31 1.57 32.68
N LYS A 358 -1.92 1.33 31.51
CA LYS A 358 -3.36 1.51 31.30
C LYS A 358 -4.10 0.17 31.34
N CYS A 359 -3.52 -0.87 30.76
CA CYS A 359 -4.03 -2.24 30.83
C CYS A 359 -3.01 -3.26 30.32
N ASP A 360 -3.33 -4.55 30.48
CA ASP A 360 -2.64 -5.68 29.87
C ASP A 360 -2.52 -5.46 28.35
N SER A 361 -1.31 -5.15 27.90
CA SER A 361 -1.03 -4.73 26.51
C SER A 361 0.30 -5.25 25.97
N ASP A 362 0.94 -6.18 26.67
CA ASP A 362 2.24 -6.76 26.29
C ASP A 362 2.20 -7.54 24.97
N LEU A 363 1.03 -7.99 24.50
CA LEU A 363 0.90 -8.54 23.14
C LEU A 363 1.18 -7.49 22.04
N SER A 364 1.10 -6.20 22.36
CA SER A 364 1.45 -5.10 21.44
C SER A 364 2.93 -5.09 21.09
N TYR A 365 3.80 -5.65 21.94
CA TYR A 365 5.21 -5.87 21.61
C TYR A 365 5.39 -6.85 20.44
N ASN A 366 4.43 -7.77 20.23
CA ASN A 366 4.49 -8.78 19.17
C ASN A 366 5.86 -9.49 19.13
N THR A 367 6.36 -9.88 20.30
CA THR A 367 7.60 -10.64 20.45
C THR A 367 7.44 -12.05 19.88
N ASP A 368 8.48 -12.54 19.22
CA ASP A 368 8.59 -13.83 18.54
C ASP A 368 7.58 -14.05 17.40
N LYS A 369 6.97 -12.97 16.89
CA LYS A 369 6.11 -13.01 15.71
C LYS A 369 6.87 -12.64 14.45
N SER A 370 6.56 -13.36 13.38
CA SER A 370 7.06 -13.10 12.04
C SER A 370 6.06 -12.30 11.23
N TYR A 371 6.57 -11.39 10.40
CA TYR A 371 5.77 -10.55 9.52
C TYR A 371 6.39 -10.51 8.13
N THR A 372 5.50 -10.41 7.15
CA THR A 372 5.82 -10.01 5.78
C THR A 372 5.13 -8.67 5.54
N VAL A 373 5.89 -7.67 5.12
CA VAL A 373 5.39 -6.35 4.78
C VAL A 373 5.84 -5.96 3.38
N ASP A 374 4.91 -5.42 2.59
CA ASP A 374 5.16 -5.02 1.21
C ASP A 374 5.07 -3.49 1.09
N PHE A 375 6.06 -2.91 0.41
CA PHE A 375 6.10 -1.52 0.00
C PHE A 375 6.77 -1.42 -1.37
N ALA A 376 6.64 -0.29 -2.05
CA ALA A 376 7.25 -0.11 -3.36
C ALA A 376 7.63 1.34 -3.59
N ILE A 377 8.62 1.60 -4.45
CA ILE A 377 8.88 2.94 -4.95
C ILE A 377 8.38 3.07 -6.39
N VAL A 378 8.04 4.28 -6.80
CA VAL A 378 7.69 4.64 -8.17
C VAL A 378 8.45 5.90 -8.54
N PRO A 379 9.57 5.79 -9.28
CA PRO A 379 10.17 6.90 -9.99
C PRO A 379 9.18 7.49 -10.98
N HIS A 380 9.07 8.80 -11.04
CA HIS A 380 8.18 9.44 -12.00
C HIS A 380 8.72 10.79 -12.50
N GLY A 381 8.37 11.10 -13.75
CA GLY A 381 8.51 12.43 -14.32
C GLY A 381 7.40 13.37 -13.87
N LYS A 382 7.15 14.40 -14.67
CA LYS A 382 6.10 15.41 -14.41
C LYS A 382 4.70 14.82 -14.60
N ASP A 383 3.69 15.49 -14.02
CA ASP A 383 2.26 15.20 -14.22
C ASP A 383 1.88 13.73 -13.97
N ALA A 384 2.49 13.14 -12.93
CA ALA A 384 2.44 11.71 -12.68
C ALA A 384 1.25 11.23 -11.83
N ASP A 385 0.34 12.10 -11.40
CA ASP A 385 -0.73 11.78 -10.45
C ASP A 385 -1.52 10.52 -10.86
N ASP A 386 -1.85 10.39 -12.15
CA ASP A 386 -2.58 9.21 -12.66
C ASP A 386 -1.75 7.93 -12.62
N THR A 387 -0.46 8.05 -12.94
CA THR A 387 0.49 6.94 -12.85
C THR A 387 0.66 6.48 -11.40
N LEU A 388 0.72 7.43 -10.46
CA LEU A 388 0.80 7.12 -9.03
C LEU A 388 -0.46 6.41 -8.53
N TRP A 389 -1.65 6.92 -8.88
CA TRP A 389 -2.92 6.26 -8.52
C TRP A 389 -3.04 4.85 -9.09
N GLN A 390 -2.76 4.67 -10.39
CA GLN A 390 -2.84 3.36 -11.04
C GLN A 390 -1.86 2.36 -10.40
N ASN A 391 -0.62 2.76 -10.16
CA ASN A 391 0.36 1.90 -9.50
C ASN A 391 0.00 1.60 -8.04
N ALA A 392 -0.53 2.58 -7.31
CA ALA A 392 -0.97 2.41 -5.92
C ALA A 392 -2.17 1.45 -5.79
N LEU A 393 -3.16 1.59 -6.68
CA LEU A 393 -4.32 0.71 -6.74
C LEU A 393 -3.91 -0.69 -7.16
N HIS A 394 -3.13 -0.83 -8.25
CA HIS A 394 -2.61 -2.13 -8.69
C HIS A 394 -1.80 -2.82 -7.59
N PHE A 395 -0.92 -2.09 -6.90
CA PHE A 395 -0.13 -2.64 -5.80
C PHE A 395 -0.97 -3.05 -4.59
N ASN A 396 -2.19 -2.54 -4.39
CA ASN A 396 -3.01 -2.90 -3.25
C ASN A 396 -4.08 -3.97 -3.57
N THR A 397 -4.48 -4.10 -4.83
CA THR A 397 -5.56 -5.02 -5.23
C THR A 397 -5.08 -6.48 -5.25
N PRO A 398 -5.76 -7.40 -4.54
CA PRO A 398 -5.46 -8.83 -4.64
C PRO A 398 -5.89 -9.38 -6.00
N MET A 399 -5.12 -10.34 -6.51
CA MET A 399 -5.51 -11.11 -7.70
C MET A 399 -6.50 -12.20 -7.27
N LEU A 400 -7.73 -12.13 -7.79
CA LEU A 400 -8.73 -13.18 -7.60
C LEU A 400 -8.67 -14.18 -8.76
N CYS A 401 -9.05 -15.43 -8.53
CA CYS A 401 -9.24 -16.39 -9.62
C CYS A 401 -10.71 -16.36 -10.03
N ALA A 402 -10.98 -16.27 -11.34
CA ALA A 402 -12.34 -16.21 -11.84
C ALA A 402 -12.43 -16.54 -13.33
N GLU A 403 -13.58 -17.08 -13.74
CA GLU A 403 -13.93 -17.15 -15.16
C GLU A 403 -13.97 -15.75 -15.78
N GLU A 404 -13.46 -15.65 -17.02
CA GLU A 404 -13.46 -14.40 -17.78
C GLU A 404 -14.87 -14.06 -18.26
N LYS A 405 -15.65 -13.45 -17.38
CA LYS A 405 -17.03 -13.07 -17.63
C LYS A 405 -17.27 -11.63 -17.18
N ASN A 406 -17.21 -10.71 -18.13
CA ASN A 406 -17.64 -9.33 -17.95
C ASN A 406 -18.91 -9.11 -18.80
N ILE A 407 -20.04 -8.79 -18.16
CA ILE A 407 -21.33 -8.60 -18.83
C ILE A 407 -21.44 -7.32 -19.69
N GLY A 408 -20.33 -6.59 -19.88
CA GLY A 408 -20.26 -5.41 -20.77
C GLY A 408 -19.80 -4.13 -20.10
N TRP A 409 -19.38 -4.17 -18.83
CA TRP A 409 -18.87 -3.00 -18.13
C TRP A 409 -17.54 -2.52 -18.70
N LYS A 410 -17.44 -1.22 -18.97
CA LYS A 410 -16.17 -0.51 -19.16
C LYS A 410 -16.25 0.84 -18.45
N VAL A 411 -15.20 1.22 -17.75
CA VAL A 411 -15.12 2.51 -17.04
C VAL A 411 -13.78 3.15 -17.39
N GLU A 412 -13.83 4.20 -18.20
CA GLU A 412 -12.66 4.92 -18.70
C GLU A 412 -12.55 6.29 -17.99
N ASN A 413 -11.33 6.77 -17.78
CA ASN A 413 -11.02 8.10 -17.22
C ASN A 413 -11.61 8.38 -15.82
N ALA A 414 -11.76 7.35 -14.99
CA ALA A 414 -12.12 7.48 -13.58
C ALA A 414 -11.57 6.31 -12.77
N TYR A 415 -11.46 6.48 -11.46
CA TYR A 415 -11.15 5.39 -10.54
C TYR A 415 -12.42 4.86 -9.90
N ILE A 416 -12.45 3.56 -9.60
CA ILE A 416 -13.59 2.90 -8.95
C ILE A 416 -13.26 2.69 -7.48
N SER A 417 -14.19 3.09 -6.61
CA SER A 417 -14.09 2.88 -5.15
C SER A 417 -15.17 1.97 -4.58
N ALA A 418 -16.20 1.67 -5.37
CA ALA A 418 -17.20 0.66 -5.08
C ALA A 418 -17.89 0.28 -6.38
N MET A 419 -18.08 -1.01 -6.61
CA MET A 419 -18.90 -1.54 -7.70
C MET A 419 -19.57 -2.78 -7.17
N ARG A 420 -20.90 -2.76 -6.97
CA ARG A 420 -21.63 -3.86 -6.33
C ARG A 420 -23.05 -3.97 -6.82
N LYS A 421 -23.68 -5.13 -6.62
CA LYS A 421 -25.12 -5.29 -6.84
C LYS A 421 -25.93 -4.77 -5.66
N VAL A 422 -27.11 -4.24 -5.96
CA VAL A 422 -28.11 -3.77 -4.99
C VAL A 422 -29.48 -4.33 -5.42
N GLY A 423 -29.78 -5.56 -4.99
CA GLY A 423 -30.94 -6.29 -5.51
C GLY A 423 -30.76 -6.62 -7.00
N ASP A 424 -31.70 -6.16 -7.81
CA ASP A 424 -31.64 -6.25 -9.29
C ASP A 424 -30.84 -5.12 -9.96
N ASP A 425 -30.47 -4.09 -9.20
CA ASP A 425 -29.71 -2.93 -9.67
C ASP A 425 -28.20 -3.14 -9.49
N ALA A 426 -27.42 -2.29 -10.14
CA ALA A 426 -25.99 -2.11 -9.86
C ALA A 426 -25.71 -0.73 -9.26
N PHE A 427 -24.74 -0.67 -8.38
CA PHE A 427 -24.19 0.57 -7.83
C PHE A 427 -22.71 0.69 -8.22
N LEU A 428 -22.32 1.87 -8.67
CA LEU A 428 -20.96 2.23 -9.04
C LEU A 428 -20.60 3.57 -8.39
N ARG A 429 -19.48 3.62 -7.67
CA ARG A 429 -18.91 4.86 -7.13
C ARG A 429 -17.56 5.15 -7.76
N ILE A 430 -17.51 6.20 -8.57
CA ILE A 430 -16.32 6.67 -9.27
C ILE A 430 -15.76 7.95 -8.66
N TYR A 431 -14.47 8.20 -8.87
CA TYR A 431 -13.82 9.43 -8.45
C TYR A 431 -12.67 9.83 -9.39
N SER A 432 -12.34 11.13 -9.45
CA SER A 432 -11.25 11.64 -10.29
C SER A 432 -9.86 11.43 -9.68
N GLY A 433 -9.75 11.47 -8.34
CA GLY A 433 -8.51 11.26 -7.58
C GLY A 433 -7.49 12.39 -7.67
N THR A 434 -7.68 13.33 -8.59
CA THR A 434 -6.71 14.33 -9.01
C THR A 434 -7.34 15.72 -9.00
N SER A 435 -6.50 16.76 -9.08
CA SER A 435 -6.94 18.15 -9.17
C SER A 435 -7.50 18.51 -10.55
N GLU A 436 -7.28 17.67 -11.56
CA GLU A 436 -7.74 17.91 -12.93
C GLU A 436 -9.19 17.46 -13.16
N GLU A 437 -9.91 18.18 -14.02
CA GLU A 437 -11.23 17.75 -14.49
C GLU A 437 -11.07 16.56 -15.46
N LYS A 438 -11.85 15.50 -15.24
CA LYS A 438 -11.89 14.32 -16.10
C LYS A 438 -13.28 14.13 -16.68
N THR A 439 -13.33 13.62 -17.90
CA THR A 439 -14.58 13.14 -18.51
C THR A 439 -14.58 11.62 -18.49
N ALA A 440 -15.30 11.06 -17.52
CA ALA A 440 -15.47 9.63 -17.36
C ALA A 440 -16.45 9.10 -18.42
N LYS A 441 -16.08 8.00 -19.06
CA LYS A 441 -16.95 7.29 -20.01
C LYS A 441 -17.23 5.90 -19.49
N ILE A 442 -18.51 5.61 -19.32
CA ILE A 442 -18.99 4.36 -18.72
C ILE A 442 -19.78 3.64 -19.80
N THR A 443 -19.32 2.47 -20.22
CA THR A 443 -20.13 1.54 -21.02
C THR A 443 -20.85 0.62 -20.05
N ILE A 444 -22.17 0.58 -20.17
CA ILE A 444 -23.06 -0.13 -19.25
C ILE A 444 -23.62 -1.37 -19.95
N PRO A 445 -23.73 -2.50 -19.23
CA PRO A 445 -24.38 -3.71 -19.74
C PRO A 445 -25.79 -3.45 -20.25
N GLU A 446 -26.17 -4.13 -21.34
CA GLU A 446 -27.47 -3.96 -21.99
C GLU A 446 -28.67 -4.28 -21.09
N CYS A 447 -28.47 -5.02 -20.01
CA CYS A 447 -29.52 -5.34 -19.05
C CYS A 447 -29.97 -4.16 -18.20
N TYR A 448 -29.21 -3.07 -18.12
CA TYR A 448 -29.61 -1.85 -17.42
C TYR A 448 -30.11 -0.81 -18.43
N LYS A 449 -31.30 -0.25 -18.19
CA LYS A 449 -31.97 0.72 -19.07
C LYS A 449 -32.13 2.10 -18.44
N LYS A 450 -31.84 2.24 -17.14
CA LYS A 450 -31.94 3.51 -16.43
C LYS A 450 -30.74 3.73 -15.53
N TYR A 451 -30.43 4.99 -15.27
CA TYR A 451 -29.44 5.39 -14.28
C TYR A 451 -29.96 6.53 -13.40
N ALA A 452 -29.43 6.64 -12.19
CA ALA A 452 -29.65 7.77 -11.29
C ALA A 452 -28.35 8.08 -10.54
N PHE A 453 -28.05 9.36 -10.37
CA PHE A 453 -27.04 9.76 -9.38
C PHE A 453 -27.59 9.51 -7.98
N THR A 454 -26.68 9.23 -7.04
CA THR A 454 -27.07 8.88 -5.68
C THR A 454 -26.42 9.78 -4.64
N ASP A 455 -27.07 9.84 -3.49
CA ASP A 455 -26.42 10.28 -2.26
C ASP A 455 -25.39 9.24 -1.75
N GLY A 456 -24.77 9.52 -0.60
CA GLY A 456 -23.80 8.63 0.03
C GLY A 456 -24.39 7.32 0.59
N LEU A 457 -25.72 7.21 0.68
CA LEU A 457 -26.45 6.02 1.12
C LEU A 457 -27.00 5.19 -0.05
N MET A 458 -26.62 5.54 -1.29
CA MET A 458 -27.07 4.90 -2.54
C MET A 458 -28.57 5.13 -2.83
N ASN A 459 -29.19 6.15 -2.23
CA ASN A 459 -30.55 6.54 -2.59
C ASN A 459 -30.52 7.27 -3.93
N PRO A 460 -31.29 6.82 -4.93
CA PRO A 460 -31.34 7.47 -6.24
C PRO A 460 -32.10 8.80 -6.14
N GLU A 461 -31.56 9.86 -6.75
CA GLU A 461 -32.22 11.17 -6.81
C GLU A 461 -33.31 11.19 -7.89
N SER A 462 -32.93 11.04 -9.16
CA SER A 462 -33.84 11.02 -10.30
C SER A 462 -33.35 10.06 -11.37
N TRP A 463 -34.24 9.15 -11.78
CA TRP A 463 -33.95 8.18 -12.84
C TRP A 463 -34.03 8.83 -14.22
N SER A 464 -33.03 8.54 -15.04
CA SER A 464 -32.95 8.92 -16.45
C SER A 464 -32.79 7.66 -17.31
N ASP A 465 -33.30 7.71 -18.54
CA ASP A 465 -33.11 6.63 -19.50
C ASP A 465 -31.63 6.52 -19.92
N LEU A 466 -31.20 5.29 -20.20
CA LEU A 466 -29.82 4.96 -20.51
C LEU A 466 -29.70 4.34 -21.90
N ASP A 467 -28.83 4.89 -22.73
CA ASP A 467 -28.54 4.40 -24.08
C ASP A 467 -27.14 3.73 -24.15
N GLY A 468 -26.90 2.76 -23.26
CA GLY A 468 -25.70 1.92 -23.23
C GLY A 468 -24.38 2.60 -22.81
N VAL A 469 -24.24 3.91 -22.99
CA VAL A 469 -23.04 4.68 -22.61
C VAL A 469 -23.45 5.92 -21.81
N LEU A 470 -22.82 6.12 -20.66
CA LEU A 470 -22.96 7.31 -19.83
C LEU A 470 -21.63 8.08 -19.80
N THR A 471 -21.68 9.37 -20.14
CA THR A 471 -20.54 10.28 -20.03
C THR A 471 -20.76 11.24 -18.88
N VAL A 472 -19.81 11.33 -17.96
CA VAL A 472 -19.93 12.17 -16.77
C VAL A 472 -18.68 13.02 -16.58
N LYS A 473 -18.87 14.31 -16.29
CA LYS A 473 -17.79 15.20 -15.88
C LYS A 473 -17.50 15.02 -14.40
N LEU A 474 -16.25 14.72 -14.07
CA LEU A 474 -15.73 14.65 -12.72
C LEU A 474 -14.79 15.82 -12.51
N GLY A 475 -15.21 16.79 -11.69
CA GLY A 475 -14.34 17.88 -11.28
C GLY A 475 -13.18 17.41 -10.38
N ALA A 476 -12.34 18.36 -9.98
CA ALA A 476 -11.23 18.15 -9.06
C ALA A 476 -11.70 17.39 -7.79
N TYR A 477 -11.07 16.25 -7.51
CA TYR A 477 -11.34 15.37 -6.37
C TYR A 477 -12.82 14.97 -6.19
N LYS A 478 -13.62 15.03 -7.26
CA LYS A 478 -15.04 14.71 -7.21
C LYS A 478 -15.24 13.20 -7.03
N VAL A 479 -16.10 12.83 -6.08
CA VAL A 479 -16.63 11.48 -5.90
C VAL A 479 -18.09 11.48 -6.33
N LEU A 480 -18.52 10.44 -7.04
CA LEU A 480 -19.86 10.32 -7.59
C LEU A 480 -20.38 8.89 -7.47
N GLY A 481 -21.56 8.74 -6.88
CA GLY A 481 -22.33 7.50 -6.85
C GLY A 481 -23.37 7.46 -7.97
N ILE A 482 -23.48 6.32 -8.63
CA ILE A 482 -24.43 6.08 -9.72
C ILE A 482 -25.08 4.72 -9.50
N ARG A 483 -26.41 4.68 -9.58
CA ARG A 483 -27.20 3.45 -9.55
C ARG A 483 -27.78 3.18 -10.93
N PHE A 484 -27.76 1.93 -11.35
CA PHE A 484 -28.25 1.46 -12.65
C PHE A 484 -29.35 0.43 -12.44
N SER A 485 -30.47 0.60 -13.13
CA SER A 485 -31.65 -0.28 -13.03
C SER A 485 -32.07 -0.82 -14.39
N LYS A 486 -32.82 -1.91 -14.37
CA LYS A 486 -33.30 -2.63 -15.56
C LYS A 486 -34.35 -1.86 -16.37
#